data_AF-A0A7W8WR37-F1
#
_entry.id   AF-A0A7W8WR37-F1
#
_cell.length_a   1.000
_cell.length_b   1.000
_cell.length_c   1.000
_cell.angle_alpha   90.00
_cell.angle_beta   90.00
_cell.angle_gamma   90.00
#
_symmetry.space_group_name_H-M   'P 1'
#
loop_
_entity.id
_entity.type
_entity.pdbx_description
1 polymer ?
#
loop_
_entity_poly.entity_id
_entity_poly.type
_entity_poly.pdbx_seq_one_letter_code
_entity_poly.pdbx_strand_id
1 'polypeptide(L)'
;MPHNLYLHSSIVQTRTVKRDPASIRSAIGMSRIDTIAALVIAALINKAIPILAAAAFYATGHDQVTRICIARALALIPALIGARMLGNGAVGQLLVASQVVLSLQLPFALYPLIRMTSDRSLMGEFANTLPTRLLVWTLFVAISAANLWLVAQTVGLAG
;
A
#
# COMPACT_ATOMS: atom_id res chain seq x y z
N MET A 1 0.29 -2.67 -1.88
CA MET A 1 0.70 -4.08 -1.60
C MET A 1 1.14 -4.72 -2.92
N PRO A 2 2.26 -5.45 -2.95
CA PRO A 2 2.83 -5.98 -4.20
C PRO A 2 1.92 -6.99 -4.90
N HIS A 3 1.17 -7.80 -4.16
CA HIS A 3 0.21 -8.76 -4.73
C HIS A 3 -0.93 -8.09 -5.51
N ASN A 4 -1.37 -6.89 -5.13
CA ASN A 4 -2.40 -6.16 -5.89
C ASN A 4 -1.92 -5.76 -7.29
N LEU A 5 -0.62 -5.52 -7.48
CA LEU A 5 -0.06 -5.19 -8.79
C LEU A 5 -0.16 -6.41 -9.72
N TYR A 6 0.18 -7.60 -9.22
CA TYR A 6 0.09 -8.84 -9.98
C TYR A 6 -1.37 -9.23 -10.25
N LEU A 7 -2.24 -9.16 -9.24
CA LEU A 7 -3.64 -9.52 -9.35
C LEU A 7 -4.38 -8.60 -10.34
N HIS A 8 -4.14 -7.29 -10.26
CA HIS A 8 -4.71 -6.33 -11.22
C HIS A 8 -4.17 -6.56 -12.64
N SER A 9 -2.88 -6.89 -12.78
CA SER A 9 -2.31 -7.26 -14.07
C SER A 9 -2.98 -8.50 -14.69
N SER A 10 -3.27 -9.53 -13.88
CA SER A 10 -3.97 -10.73 -14.36
C SER A 10 -5.45 -10.50 -14.68
N ILE A 11 -6.16 -9.65 -13.93
CA ILE A 11 -7.58 -9.34 -14.18
C ILE A 11 -7.74 -8.54 -15.47
N VAL A 12 -6.80 -7.64 -15.79
CA VAL A 12 -6.86 -6.91 -17.06
C VAL A 12 -6.67 -7.82 -18.26
N GLN A 13 -5.92 -8.93 -18.11
CA GLN A 13 -5.72 -9.92 -19.18
C GLN A 13 -6.95 -10.78 -19.48
N THR A 14 -7.93 -10.87 -18.58
CA THR A 14 -9.16 -11.64 -18.83
C THR A 14 -10.18 -10.88 -19.69
N ARG A 15 -10.00 -9.56 -19.89
CA ARG A 15 -10.83 -8.80 -20.84
C ARG A 15 -10.35 -9.09 -22.26
N THR A 16 -11.26 -9.54 -23.11
CA THR A 16 -11.00 -9.76 -24.55
C THR A 16 -10.79 -8.41 -25.26
N VAL A 17 -9.57 -7.88 -25.19
CA VAL A 17 -9.17 -6.66 -25.90
C VAL A 17 -8.67 -7.06 -27.29
N LYS A 18 -9.27 -6.51 -28.35
CA LYS A 18 -8.73 -6.66 -29.71
C LYS A 18 -7.33 -6.04 -29.73
N ARG A 19 -6.34 -6.70 -30.35
CA ARG A 19 -4.94 -6.22 -30.45
C ARG A 19 -4.77 -5.03 -31.42
N ASP A 20 -5.79 -4.19 -31.52
CA ASP A 20 -5.78 -2.97 -32.30
C ASP A 20 -5.29 -1.79 -31.42
N PRO A 21 -4.39 -0.93 -31.92
CA PRO A 21 -3.84 0.21 -31.18
C PRO A 21 -4.92 1.13 -30.57
N ALA A 22 -6.02 1.37 -31.27
CA ALA A 22 -7.09 2.25 -30.79
C ALA A 22 -7.91 1.59 -29.67
N SER A 23 -8.12 0.27 -29.77
CA SER A 23 -8.76 -0.52 -28.72
C SER A 23 -7.92 -0.59 -27.43
N ILE A 24 -6.60 -0.76 -27.56
CA ILE A 24 -5.67 -0.78 -26.42
C ILE A 24 -5.65 0.58 -25.71
N ARG A 25 -5.58 1.69 -26.46
CA ARG A 25 -5.61 3.05 -25.89
C ARG A 25 -6.88 3.32 -25.08
N SER A 26 -8.03 2.93 -25.63
CA SER A 26 -9.32 3.07 -24.95
C SER A 26 -9.40 2.19 -23.69
N ALA A 27 -8.88 0.96 -23.76
CA ALA A 27 -8.80 0.05 -22.63
C ALA A 27 -7.91 0.60 -21.49
N ILE A 28 -6.75 1.18 -21.83
CA ILE A 28 -5.86 1.84 -20.85
C ILE A 28 -6.56 3.02 -20.19
N GLY A 29 -7.27 3.86 -20.96
CA GLY A 29 -8.02 5.00 -20.43
C GLY A 29 -9.11 4.57 -19.44
N MET A 30 -9.88 3.54 -19.79
CA MET A 30 -10.93 3.01 -18.92
C MET A 30 -10.36 2.34 -17.67
N SER A 31 -9.30 1.55 -17.80
CA SER A 31 -8.62 0.91 -16.66
C SER A 31 -7.99 1.94 -15.73
N ARG A 32 -7.49 3.06 -16.25
CA ARG A 32 -6.99 4.18 -15.45
C ARG A 32 -8.09 4.78 -14.58
N ILE A 33 -9.26 5.07 -15.16
CA ILE A 33 -10.38 5.66 -14.42
C ILE A 33 -10.87 4.71 -13.32
N ASP A 34 -11.03 3.43 -13.65
CA ASP A 34 -11.45 2.39 -12.71
C ASP A 34 -10.49 2.29 -11.51
N THR A 35 -9.18 2.23 -11.78
CA THR A 35 -8.15 2.16 -10.73
C THR A 35 -8.12 3.43 -9.88
N ILE A 36 -8.21 4.62 -10.49
CA ILE A 36 -8.21 5.90 -9.76
C ILE A 36 -9.43 5.99 -8.86
N ALA A 37 -10.62 5.65 -9.35
CA ALA A 37 -11.85 5.67 -8.56
C ALA A 37 -11.75 4.72 -7.35
N ALA A 38 -11.27 3.49 -7.56
CA ALA A 38 -11.08 2.52 -6.49
C ALA A 38 -10.06 3.02 -5.43
N LEU A 39 -8.93 3.58 -5.86
CA LEU A 39 -7.92 4.13 -4.95
C LEU A 39 -8.42 5.35 -4.19
N VAL A 40 -9.22 6.22 -4.82
CA VAL A 40 -9.85 7.37 -4.16
C VAL A 40 -10.83 6.91 -3.09
N ILE A 41 -11.69 5.94 -3.40
CA ILE A 41 -12.63 5.37 -2.40
C ILE A 41 -11.86 4.76 -1.23
N ALA A 42 -10.83 3.94 -1.51
CA ALA A 42 -9.98 3.37 -0.47
C ALA A 42 -9.29 4.44 0.39
N ALA A 43 -8.77 5.50 -0.24
CA ALA A 43 -8.15 6.62 0.46
C ALA A 43 -9.15 7.39 1.33
N LEU A 44 -10.38 7.58 0.85
CA LEU A 44 -11.46 8.21 1.62
C LEU A 44 -11.82 7.36 2.85
N ILE A 45 -11.97 6.04 2.69
CA ILE A 45 -12.26 5.14 3.82
C ILE A 45 -11.12 5.17 4.86
N ASN A 46 -9.86 5.06 4.39
CA ASN A 46 -8.69 5.09 5.26
C ASN A 46 -8.58 6.41 6.06
N LYS A 47 -9.03 7.54 5.50
CA LYS A 47 -9.06 8.84 6.18
C LYS A 47 -10.32 9.06 7.01
N ALA A 48 -11.46 8.53 6.59
CA ALA A 48 -12.75 8.72 7.24
C ALA A 48 -12.77 8.11 8.64
N ILE A 49 -12.14 6.94 8.83
CA ILE A 49 -12.14 6.25 10.13
C ILE A 49 -11.47 7.11 11.22
N PRO A 50 -10.24 7.64 11.04
CA PRO A 50 -9.64 8.55 12.01
C PRO A 50 -10.39 9.88 12.16
N ILE A 51 -10.90 10.46 11.07
CA ILE A 51 -11.61 11.75 11.12
C ILE A 51 -12.93 11.63 11.88
N LEU A 52 -13.72 10.59 11.62
CA LEU A 52 -14.97 10.34 12.34
C LEU A 52 -14.71 10.04 13.81
N ALA A 53 -13.64 9.30 14.11
CA ALA A 53 -13.20 9.08 15.49
C ALA A 53 -12.86 10.42 16.16
N ALA A 54 -12.01 11.24 15.55
CA ALA A 54 -11.66 12.56 16.06
C ALA A 54 -12.90 13.47 16.24
N ALA A 55 -13.80 13.53 15.26
CA ALA A 55 -15.03 14.32 15.35
C ALA A 55 -15.96 13.85 16.49
N ALA A 56 -16.12 12.54 16.67
CA ALA A 56 -16.88 11.98 17.78
C ALA A 56 -16.24 12.30 19.14
N PHE A 57 -14.90 12.35 19.24
CA PHE A 57 -14.21 12.68 20.48
C PHE A 57 -14.20 14.17 20.81
N TYR A 58 -14.16 15.04 19.80
CA TYR A 58 -14.07 16.49 20.01
C TYR A 58 -15.44 17.18 20.07
N ALA A 59 -16.50 16.64 19.45
CA ALA A 59 -17.79 17.31 19.34
C ALA A 59 -18.82 16.97 20.44
N THR A 60 -18.63 15.90 21.21
CA THR A 60 -19.64 15.47 22.20
C THR A 60 -19.05 15.27 23.59
N GLY A 61 -19.45 16.14 24.53
CA GLY A 61 -19.49 15.78 25.94
C GLY A 61 -20.66 14.81 26.18
N HIS A 62 -20.37 13.69 26.85
CA HIS A 62 -21.26 12.70 27.49
C HIS A 62 -21.29 11.27 26.89
N ASP A 63 -20.72 10.37 27.70
CA ASP A 63 -20.93 8.93 27.94
C ASP A 63 -21.00 7.88 26.82
N GLN A 64 -21.65 8.13 25.68
CA GLN A 64 -21.86 7.05 24.70
C GLN A 64 -20.65 6.81 23.79
N VAL A 65 -19.91 7.87 23.46
CA VAL A 65 -18.65 7.81 22.68
C VAL A 65 -17.50 7.22 23.51
N THR A 66 -17.53 7.42 24.83
CA THR A 66 -16.60 6.83 25.78
C THR A 66 -16.60 5.31 25.66
N ARG A 67 -17.75 4.64 25.46
CA ARG A 67 -17.81 3.16 25.31
C ARG A 67 -17.12 2.63 24.05
N ILE A 68 -17.13 3.36 22.94
CA ILE A 68 -16.42 2.94 21.70
C ILE A 68 -14.91 3.17 21.84
N CYS A 69 -14.51 4.28 22.46
CA CYS A 69 -13.12 4.56 22.79
C CYS A 69 -12.55 3.56 23.78
N ILE A 70 -13.30 3.32 24.86
CA ILE A 70 -13.01 2.30 25.86
C ILE A 70 -12.99 0.94 25.20
N ALA A 71 -13.93 0.58 24.32
CA ALA A 71 -13.90 -0.71 23.63
C ALA A 71 -12.69 -0.87 22.69
N ARG A 72 -12.27 0.18 21.95
CA ARG A 72 -11.07 0.12 21.09
C ARG A 72 -9.76 0.20 21.89
N ALA A 73 -9.68 1.03 22.92
CA ALA A 73 -8.55 1.11 23.83
C ALA A 73 -8.43 -0.16 24.66
N LEU A 74 -9.53 -0.67 25.24
CA LEU A 74 -9.62 -1.99 25.89
C LEU A 74 -9.50 -3.16 24.92
N ALA A 75 -9.60 -2.98 23.59
CA ALA A 75 -9.23 -4.02 22.62
C ALA A 75 -7.73 -3.97 22.31
N LEU A 76 -7.13 -2.77 22.27
CA LEU A 76 -5.68 -2.60 22.15
C LEU A 76 -4.94 -3.03 23.42
N ILE A 77 -5.52 -2.85 24.60
CA ILE A 77 -4.89 -3.18 25.88
C ILE A 77 -4.57 -4.68 25.99
N PRO A 78 -5.49 -5.65 25.77
CA PRO A 78 -5.21 -7.08 25.70
C PRO A 78 -4.28 -7.46 24.55
N ALA A 79 -4.30 -6.74 23.43
CA ALA A 79 -3.36 -6.97 22.33
C ALA A 79 -1.92 -6.54 22.71
N LEU A 80 -1.77 -5.41 23.38
CA LEU A 80 -0.50 -4.89 23.90
C LEU A 80 0.02 -5.68 25.11
N ILE A 81 -0.88 -6.02 26.04
CA ILE A 81 -0.60 -6.88 27.19
C ILE A 81 -0.29 -8.29 26.70
N GLY A 82 -1.05 -8.83 25.75
CA GLY A 82 -0.76 -10.10 25.08
C GLY A 82 0.60 -10.08 24.40
N ALA A 83 0.92 -9.04 23.64
CA ALA A 83 2.25 -8.87 23.05
C ALA A 83 3.38 -8.80 24.09
N ARG A 84 3.10 -8.26 25.29
CA ARG A 84 4.08 -8.14 26.39
C ARG A 84 4.14 -9.37 27.31
N MET A 85 3.04 -10.10 27.49
CA MET A 85 2.87 -11.24 28.41
C MET A 85 2.97 -12.61 27.72
N LEU A 86 2.43 -12.79 26.50
CA LEU A 86 2.82 -13.91 25.61
C LEU A 86 4.24 -13.71 25.04
N GLY A 87 4.88 -12.59 25.40
CA GLY A 87 6.25 -12.26 25.10
C GLY A 87 7.23 -13.26 25.73
N ASN A 88 7.42 -14.39 25.07
CA ASN A 88 8.78 -14.75 24.72
C ASN A 88 9.13 -13.85 23.53
N GLY A 89 10.10 -12.95 23.66
CA GLY A 89 10.42 -11.89 22.69
C GLY A 89 10.45 -12.31 21.21
N ALA A 90 10.60 -13.62 20.95
CA ALA A 90 10.39 -14.28 19.67
C ALA A 90 9.08 -13.91 18.94
N VAL A 91 7.88 -13.94 19.55
CA VAL A 91 6.63 -13.75 18.75
C VAL A 91 6.48 -12.32 18.23
N GLY A 92 6.75 -11.33 19.08
CA GLY A 92 6.73 -9.91 18.68
C GLY A 92 7.81 -9.59 17.65
N GLN A 93 9.03 -10.12 17.85
CA GLN A 93 10.12 -9.99 16.87
C GLN A 93 9.81 -10.71 15.57
N LEU A 94 9.15 -11.88 15.60
CA LEU A 94 8.72 -12.61 14.41
C LEU A 94 7.66 -11.83 13.63
N LEU A 95 6.73 -11.16 14.32
CA LEU A 95 5.74 -10.29 13.67
C LEU A 95 6.43 -9.09 13.01
N VAL A 96 7.32 -8.38 13.71
CA VAL A 96 8.07 -7.25 13.14
C VAL A 96 8.99 -7.70 12.01
N ALA A 97 9.69 -8.83 12.18
CA ALA A 97 10.53 -9.43 11.14
C ALA A 97 9.70 -9.83 9.92
N SER A 98 8.49 -10.36 10.10
CA SER A 98 7.56 -10.65 9.00
C SER A 98 7.17 -9.36 8.26
N GLN A 99 6.93 -8.26 8.98
CA GLN A 99 6.64 -6.97 8.36
C GLN A 99 7.85 -6.39 7.61
N VAL A 100 9.06 -6.58 8.13
CA VAL A 100 10.31 -6.20 7.47
C VAL A 100 10.54 -7.01 6.20
N VAL A 101 10.32 -8.32 6.24
CA VAL A 101 10.41 -9.17 5.05
C VAL A 101 9.34 -8.78 4.02
N LEU A 102 8.14 -8.41 4.46
CA LEU A 102 7.07 -7.88 3.59
C LEU A 102 7.42 -6.52 2.98
N SER A 103 8.10 -5.64 3.70
CA SER A 103 8.52 -4.33 3.18
C SER A 103 9.63 -4.48 2.12
N LEU A 104 10.56 -5.43 2.32
CA LEU A 104 11.60 -5.76 1.34
C LEU A 104 11.02 -6.31 0.03
N GLN A 105 9.84 -6.94 0.04
CA GLN A 105 9.21 -7.46 -1.20
C GLN A 105 8.78 -6.36 -2.17
N LEU A 106 8.45 -5.16 -1.67
CA LEU A 106 7.99 -4.05 -2.51
C LEU A 106 9.01 -3.66 -3.60
N PRO A 107 10.29 -3.37 -3.30
CA PRO A 107 11.26 -3.02 -4.33
C PRO A 107 11.51 -4.16 -5.32
N PHE A 108 11.53 -5.41 -4.88
CA PHE A 108 11.70 -6.56 -5.78
C PHE A 108 10.54 -6.72 -6.76
N ALA A 109 9.31 -6.37 -6.38
CA ALA A 109 8.18 -6.38 -7.29
C ALA A 109 8.16 -5.14 -8.21
N LEU A 110 8.49 -3.96 -7.67
CA LEU A 110 8.42 -2.70 -8.42
C LEU A 110 9.53 -2.55 -9.44
N TYR A 111 10.77 -2.89 -9.11
CA TYR A 111 11.92 -2.75 -10.01
C TYR A 111 11.70 -3.39 -11.41
N PRO A 112 11.34 -4.68 -11.53
CA PRO A 112 11.12 -5.30 -12.83
C PRO A 112 9.92 -4.67 -13.56
N LEU A 113 8.84 -4.34 -12.86
CA LEU A 113 7.66 -3.69 -13.46
C LEU A 113 8.01 -2.32 -14.06
N ILE A 114 8.77 -1.50 -13.33
CA ILE A 114 9.21 -0.18 -13.80
C ILE A 114 10.09 -0.34 -15.04
N ARG A 115 11.01 -1.31 -15.02
CA ARG A 115 11.89 -1.58 -16.16
C ARG A 115 11.10 -2.08 -17.37
N MET A 116 10.19 -3.03 -17.20
CA MET A 116 9.37 -3.59 -18.27
C MET A 116 8.39 -2.57 -18.87
N THR A 117 7.75 -1.75 -18.03
CA THR A 117 6.81 -0.71 -18.50
C THR A 117 7.51 0.50 -19.14
N SER A 118 8.80 0.68 -18.87
CA SER A 118 9.62 1.75 -19.48
C SER A 118 10.39 1.28 -20.72
N ASP A 119 10.38 -0.01 -21.03
CA ASP A 119 11.08 -0.57 -22.18
C ASP A 119 10.23 -0.46 -23.45
N ARG A 120 10.71 0.31 -24.44
CA ARG A 120 10.04 0.47 -25.73
C ARG A 120 10.02 -0.81 -26.55
N SER A 121 10.96 -1.74 -26.32
CA SER A 121 10.95 -3.04 -27.01
C SER A 121 9.78 -3.92 -26.56
N LEU A 122 9.33 -3.77 -25.31
CA LEU A 122 8.24 -4.58 -24.74
C LEU A 122 6.87 -3.89 -24.89
N MET A 123 6.81 -2.57 -24.74
CA MET A 123 5.55 -1.79 -24.70
C MET A 123 5.23 -1.03 -26.00
N GLY A 124 6.16 -0.95 -26.96
CA GLY A 124 5.96 -0.26 -28.23
C GLY A 124 5.59 1.22 -28.05
N GLU A 125 4.51 1.65 -28.69
CA GLU A 125 3.99 3.03 -28.59
C GLU A 125 3.38 3.38 -27.23
N PHE A 126 3.10 2.39 -26.37
CA PHE A 126 2.50 2.56 -25.05
C PHE A 126 3.53 2.61 -23.91
N ALA A 127 4.83 2.65 -24.23
CA ALA A 127 5.89 2.79 -23.23
C ALA A 127 5.75 4.11 -22.44
N ASN A 128 6.16 4.08 -21.17
CA ASN A 128 6.08 5.26 -20.30
C ASN A 128 6.78 6.49 -20.92
N THR A 129 6.11 7.64 -20.85
CA THR A 129 6.71 8.93 -21.23
C THR A 129 7.79 9.34 -20.21
N LEU A 130 8.72 10.20 -20.62
CA LEU A 130 9.82 10.69 -19.76
C LEU A 130 9.36 11.23 -18.40
N PRO A 131 8.32 12.07 -18.32
CA PRO A 131 7.81 12.56 -17.03
C PRO A 131 7.26 11.44 -16.14
N THR A 132 6.51 10.50 -16.72
CA THR A 132 5.98 9.35 -15.98
C THR A 132 7.10 8.44 -15.50
N ARG A 133 8.11 8.19 -16.34
CA ARG A 133 9.30 7.41 -15.97
C ARG A 133 10.05 8.07 -14.80
N LEU A 134 10.29 9.38 -14.86
CA LEU A 134 10.98 10.09 -13.79
C LEU A 134 10.17 10.05 -12.49
N LEU A 135 8.87 10.33 -12.55
CA LEU A 135 7.98 10.26 -11.38
C LEU A 135 7.98 8.87 -10.73
N VAL A 136 7.89 7.82 -11.54
CA VAL A 136 7.88 6.43 -11.07
C VAL A 136 9.22 6.04 -10.43
N TRP A 137 10.35 6.45 -11.03
CA TRP A 137 11.68 6.23 -10.45
C TRP A 137 11.88 7.02 -9.15
N THR A 138 11.42 8.27 -9.07
CA THR A 138 11.47 9.07 -7.84
C THR A 138 10.66 8.43 -6.73
N LEU A 139 9.43 8.00 -7.01
CA LEU A 139 8.60 7.29 -6.03
C LEU A 139 9.24 5.98 -5.59
N PHE A 140 9.82 5.21 -6.52
CA PHE A 140 10.53 3.97 -6.20
C PHE A 140 11.71 4.22 -5.25
N VAL A 141 12.56 5.21 -5.53
CA VAL A 141 13.69 5.55 -4.66
C VAL A 141 13.21 6.01 -3.28
N ALA A 142 12.20 6.90 -3.23
CA ALA A 142 11.65 7.39 -1.97
C ALA A 142 11.05 6.26 -1.11
N ILE A 143 10.23 5.40 -1.71
CA ILE A 143 9.60 4.26 -1.02
C ILE A 143 10.67 3.25 -0.56
N SER A 144 11.66 2.96 -1.41
CA SER A 144 12.72 2.00 -1.07
C SER A 144 13.61 2.54 0.06
N ALA A 145 13.98 3.82 0.03
CA ALA A 145 14.75 4.46 1.09
C ALA A 145 13.99 4.49 2.42
N ALA A 146 12.69 4.85 2.41
CA ALA A 146 11.86 4.85 3.61
C ALA A 146 11.70 3.44 4.21
N ASN A 147 11.52 2.41 3.36
CA ASN A 147 11.46 1.02 3.84
C ASN A 147 12.81 0.56 4.40
N LEU A 148 13.93 0.83 3.71
CA LEU A 148 15.27 0.48 4.21
C LEU A 148 15.59 1.17 5.53
N TRP A 149 15.20 2.44 5.69
CA TRP A 149 15.33 3.15 6.96
C TRP A 149 14.56 2.46 8.09
N LEU A 150 13.31 2.07 7.83
CA LEU A 150 12.48 1.32 8.79
C LEU A 150 13.13 -0.04 9.14
N VAL A 151 13.71 -0.74 8.17
CA VAL A 151 14.45 -1.98 8.40
C VAL A 151 15.69 -1.73 9.26
N ALA A 152 16.48 -0.70 8.96
CA ALA A 152 17.67 -0.36 9.74
C ALA A 152 17.33 -0.04 11.21
N GLN A 153 16.22 0.66 11.44
CA GLN A 153 15.72 0.95 12.79
C GLN A 153 15.25 -0.31 13.51
N THR A 154 14.55 -1.22 12.82
CA THR A 154 14.01 -2.45 13.43
C THR A 154 15.07 -3.51 13.73
N VAL A 155 16.16 -3.54 12.95
CA VAL A 155 17.32 -4.43 13.16
C VAL A 155 18.33 -3.85 14.17
N GLY A 156 18.13 -2.61 14.64
CA GLY A 156 19.02 -1.96 15.62
C GLY A 156 20.32 -1.42 15.02
N LEU A 157 20.36 -1.23 13.69
CA LEU A 157 21.51 -0.65 12.98
C LEU A 157 21.51 0.89 12.98
N ALA A 158 20.38 1.51 13.28
CA ALA A 158 20.25 2.95 13.52
C ALA A 158 19.99 3.17 15.01
N GLY A 159 21.07 3.21 15.79
CA GLY A 159 21.10 3.67 17.18
C GLY A 159 21.55 5.12 17.25
#